data_AF-A0A9P9S278-F1
#
_entry.id   AF-A0A9P9S278-F1
#
_cell.length_a   1.000
_cell.length_b   1.000
_cell.length_c   1.000
_cell.angle_alpha   90.00
_cell.angle_beta   90.00
_cell.angle_gamma   90.00
#
_symmetry.space_group_name_H-M   'P 1'
#
loop_
_entity.id
_entity.type
_entity.pdbx_description
1 polymer ?
#
loop_
_entity_poly.entity_id
_entity_poly.type
_entity_poly.pdbx_seq_one_letter_code
_entity_poly.pdbx_strand_id
1 'polypeptide(L)'
;MEEWRQAGPIAVLLDVLASICTPQAREILDGFQRDEAVRLNEDPDLKEPIKPARTRWNTYYDCFARAVDLRNPLDDYITYKTAEYNRQTASTRRMTHSQRQTEEKKPRLFIQERGLTAGDWATINEYKKLLAPFKEATSFMEGRGKAGRG
;
A
#
# COMPACT_ATOMS: atom_id res chain seq x y z
N MET A 1 2.35 -7.79 20.78
CA MET A 1 3.21 -7.36 19.65
C MET A 1 2.53 -7.49 18.28
N GLU A 2 1.37 -8.15 18.14
CA GLU A 2 0.71 -8.34 16.83
C GLU A 2 -0.27 -7.21 16.43
N GLU A 3 -0.64 -6.35 17.38
CA GLU A 3 -1.71 -5.35 17.23
C GLU A 3 -1.41 -4.23 16.22
N TRP A 4 -0.14 -3.79 16.09
CA TRP A 4 0.21 -2.66 15.21
C TRP A 4 0.07 -2.96 13.71
N ARG A 5 -0.02 -4.25 13.32
CA ARG A 5 -0.30 -4.69 11.95
C ARG A 5 -1.78 -4.94 11.68
N GLN A 6 -2.57 -5.06 12.75
CA GLN A 6 -3.98 -5.46 12.68
C GLN A 6 -4.92 -4.26 12.72
N ALA A 7 -4.45 -3.10 13.18
CA ALA A 7 -5.22 -1.86 13.22
C ALA A 7 -4.36 -0.63 12.90
N GLY A 8 -5.02 0.45 12.52
CA GLY A 8 -4.39 1.75 12.28
C GLY A 8 -3.73 1.91 10.90
N PRO A 9 -2.94 2.98 10.72
CA PRO A 9 -2.40 3.42 9.42
C PRO A 9 -1.63 2.33 8.66
N ILE A 10 -0.85 1.53 9.39
CA ILE A 10 -0.04 0.45 8.81
C ILE A 10 -0.94 -0.64 8.26
N ALA A 11 -1.97 -1.06 9.00
CA ALA A 11 -2.90 -2.10 8.54
C ALA A 11 -3.62 -1.67 7.26
N VAL A 12 -4.06 -0.41 7.20
CA VAL A 12 -4.70 0.19 6.02
C VAL A 12 -3.75 0.19 4.82
N LEU A 13 -2.52 0.68 4.99
CA LEU A 13 -1.52 0.69 3.92
C LEU A 13 -1.25 -0.73 3.40
N LEU A 14 -1.07 -1.70 4.29
CA LEU A 14 -0.82 -3.09 3.90
C LEU A 14 -2.00 -3.69 3.12
N ASP A 15 -3.25 -3.34 3.46
CA ASP A 15 -4.43 -3.77 2.71
C ASP A 15 -4.53 -3.12 1.32
N VAL A 16 -4.15 -1.84 1.18
CA VAL A 16 -4.02 -1.17 -0.13
C VAL A 16 -3.00 -1.90 -0.98
N LEU A 17 -1.79 -2.11 -0.47
CA LEU A 17 -0.72 -2.82 -1.17
C LEU A 17 -1.15 -4.25 -1.51
N ALA A 18 -1.85 -4.94 -0.61
CA ALA A 18 -2.39 -6.26 -0.85
C ALA A 18 -3.39 -6.28 -2.02
N SER A 19 -4.22 -5.24 -2.19
CA SER A 19 -5.15 -5.13 -3.31
C SER A 19 -4.48 -4.95 -4.67
N ILE A 20 -3.25 -4.45 -4.71
CA ILE A 20 -2.44 -4.28 -5.93
C ILE A 20 -1.63 -5.57 -6.17
N CYS A 21 -2.31 -6.71 -6.22
CA CYS A 21 -1.69 -8.02 -6.47
C CYS A 21 -1.88 -8.54 -7.91
N THR A 22 -2.89 -8.04 -8.62
CA THR A 22 -3.23 -8.49 -9.97
C THR A 22 -2.60 -7.58 -11.03
N PRO A 23 -2.32 -8.09 -12.24
CA PRO A 23 -1.84 -7.27 -13.36
C PRO A 23 -2.76 -6.07 -13.63
N GLN A 24 -4.08 -6.26 -13.60
CA GLN A 24 -5.05 -5.18 -13.83
C GLN A 24 -4.96 -4.09 -12.75
N ALA A 25 -4.76 -4.47 -11.49
CA ALA A 25 -4.61 -3.51 -10.41
C ALA A 25 -3.29 -2.73 -10.51
N ARG A 26 -2.21 -3.38 -10.98
CA ARG A 26 -0.93 -2.71 -11.26
C ARG A 26 -1.06 -1.71 -12.41
N GLU A 27 -1.73 -2.09 -13.49
CA GLU A 27 -1.94 -1.21 -14.65
C GLU A 27 -2.71 0.06 -14.28
N ILE A 28 -3.72 -0.05 -13.39
CA ILE A 28 -4.43 1.13 -12.85
C ILE A 28 -3.47 2.04 -12.08
N LEU A 29 -2.62 1.48 -11.22
CA LEU A 29 -1.62 2.26 -10.48
C LEU A 29 -0.60 2.91 -11.42
N ASP A 30 -0.14 2.18 -12.45
CA ASP A 30 0.78 2.72 -13.46
C ASP A 30 0.14 3.89 -14.21
N GLY A 31 -1.17 3.85 -14.47
CA GLY A 31 -1.93 4.99 -14.97
C GLY A 31 -1.79 6.23 -14.08
N PHE A 32 -2.03 6.08 -12.78
CA PHE A 32 -1.91 7.19 -11.83
C PHE A 32 -0.47 7.71 -11.66
N GLN A 33 0.53 6.83 -11.77
CA GLN A 33 1.94 7.24 -11.78
C GLN A 33 2.28 8.08 -13.04
N ARG A 34 1.75 7.71 -14.21
CA ARG A 34 1.92 8.51 -15.43
C ARG A 34 1.20 9.86 -15.31
N ASP A 35 -0.01 9.87 -14.77
CA ASP A 35 -0.76 11.11 -14.54
C ASP A 35 -0.01 12.05 -13.60
N GLU A 36 0.61 11.52 -12.54
CA GLU A 36 1.47 12.29 -11.65
C GLU A 36 2.71 12.84 -12.35
N ALA A 37 3.43 12.02 -13.13
CA ALA A 37 4.60 12.45 -13.88
C ALA A 37 4.25 13.61 -14.84
N VAL A 38 3.10 13.52 -15.52
CA VAL A 38 2.58 14.61 -16.36
C VAL A 38 2.30 15.87 -15.54
N ARG A 39 1.67 15.75 -14.35
CA ARG A 39 1.41 16.90 -13.46
C ARG A 39 2.71 17.56 -12.98
N LEU A 40 3.77 16.79 -12.77
CA LEU A 40 5.08 17.26 -12.34
C LEU A 40 5.99 17.71 -13.50
N ASN A 41 5.58 17.48 -14.75
CA ASN A 41 6.39 17.71 -15.95
C ASN A 41 7.72 16.92 -15.91
N GLU A 42 7.64 15.66 -15.51
CA GLU A 42 8.74 14.70 -15.39
C GLU A 42 8.48 13.47 -16.28
N ASP A 43 9.55 12.71 -16.56
CA ASP A 43 9.41 11.41 -17.23
C ASP A 43 8.85 10.36 -16.24
N PRO A 44 7.92 9.49 -16.67
CA PRO A 44 7.31 8.52 -15.77
C PRO A 44 8.31 7.42 -15.37
N ASP A 45 8.70 7.41 -14.09
CA ASP A 45 9.45 6.32 -13.45
C ASP A 45 8.48 5.37 -12.72
N LEU A 46 7.99 4.36 -13.43
CA LEU A 46 6.99 3.42 -12.91
C LEU A 46 7.60 2.48 -11.87
N LYS A 47 7.09 2.54 -10.64
CA LYS A 47 7.55 1.72 -9.52
C LYS A 47 6.46 0.78 -9.07
N GLU A 48 6.80 -0.49 -8.93
CA GLU A 48 5.88 -1.47 -8.34
C GLU A 48 5.76 -1.29 -6.81
N PRO A 49 4.60 -1.53 -6.20
CA PRO A 49 4.48 -1.57 -4.75
C PRO A 49 5.26 -2.74 -4.14
N ILE A 50 5.98 -2.48 -3.04
CA ILE A 50 6.71 -3.53 -2.31
C ILE A 50 5.82 -4.06 -1.19
N LYS A 51 5.62 -5.38 -1.15
CA LYS A 51 4.94 -6.06 -0.04
C LYS A 51 5.96 -6.55 0.97
N PRO A 52 5.81 -6.24 2.27
CA PRO A 52 6.75 -6.71 3.26
C PRO A 52 6.53 -8.20 3.54
N ALA A 53 7.61 -8.94 3.71
CA ALA A 53 7.56 -10.30 4.19
C ALA A 53 7.28 -10.31 5.69
N ARG A 54 6.22 -11.03 6.12
CA ARG A 54 5.80 -11.09 7.53
C ARG A 54 6.93 -11.48 8.50
N THR A 55 7.84 -12.33 8.04
CA THR A 55 8.94 -12.93 8.81
C THR A 55 10.25 -12.15 8.74
N ARG A 56 10.36 -11.12 7.89
CA ARG A 56 11.59 -10.31 7.73
C ARG A 56 11.28 -8.85 7.98
N TRP A 57 11.51 -8.40 9.21
CA TRP A 57 11.24 -7.02 9.63
C TRP A 57 11.91 -5.97 8.71
N ASN A 58 13.10 -6.28 8.16
CA ASN A 58 13.82 -5.40 7.24
C ASN A 58 13.05 -5.03 5.97
N THR A 59 12.13 -5.88 5.52
CA THR A 59 11.34 -5.61 4.31
C THR A 59 10.26 -4.54 4.54
N TYR A 60 9.95 -4.21 5.80
CA TYR A 60 9.01 -3.14 6.13
C TYR A 60 9.58 -1.76 5.82
N TYR A 61 10.90 -1.56 5.97
CA TYR A 61 11.52 -0.31 5.55
C TYR A 61 11.35 -0.08 4.05
N ASP A 62 11.70 -1.08 3.22
CA ASP A 62 11.61 -0.98 1.77
C ASP A 62 10.14 -0.78 1.32
N CYS A 63 9.21 -1.48 1.97
CA CYS A 63 7.76 -1.30 1.79
C CYS A 63 7.33 0.14 2.06
N PHE A 64 7.70 0.71 3.22
CA PHE A 64 7.27 2.05 3.60
C PHE A 64 7.96 3.13 2.77
N ALA A 65 9.24 2.95 2.44
CA ALA A 65 9.95 3.84 1.53
C ALA A 65 9.24 3.90 0.17
N ARG A 66 8.94 2.74 -0.43
CA ARG A 66 8.22 2.67 -1.71
C ARG A 66 6.81 3.26 -1.61
N ALA A 67 6.08 3.00 -0.53
CA ALA A 67 4.74 3.55 -0.35
C ALA A 67 4.74 5.08 -0.23
N VAL A 68 5.74 5.65 0.45
CA VAL A 68 5.91 7.10 0.58
C VAL A 68 6.28 7.72 -0.77
N ASP A 69 7.14 7.07 -1.55
CA ASP A 69 7.48 7.52 -2.91
C ASP A 69 6.25 7.50 -3.83
N LEU A 70 5.33 6.56 -3.61
CA LEU A 70 4.10 6.37 -4.37
C LEU A 70 2.87 6.99 -3.70
N ARG A 71 3.05 7.97 -2.80
CA ARG A 71 1.95 8.50 -2.00
C ARG A 71 0.77 9.00 -2.86
N ASN A 72 1.02 9.90 -3.80
CA ASN A 72 -0.08 10.50 -4.57
C ASN A 72 -0.76 9.47 -5.48
N PRO A 73 -0.05 8.59 -6.21
CA PRO A 73 -0.68 7.54 -7.00
C PRO A 73 -1.47 6.53 -6.16
N LEU A 74 -1.02 6.25 -4.93
CA LEU A 74 -1.76 5.40 -4.00
C LEU A 74 -3.02 6.07 -3.49
N ASP A 75 -2.98 7.37 -3.17
CA ASP A 75 -4.18 8.14 -2.78
C ASP A 75 -5.20 8.21 -3.93
N ASP A 76 -4.74 8.42 -5.17
CA ASP A 76 -5.57 8.38 -6.38
C ASP A 76 -6.19 6.97 -6.58
N TYR A 77 -5.39 5.91 -6.41
CA TYR A 77 -5.84 4.52 -6.48
C TYR A 77 -6.92 4.20 -5.44
N ILE A 78 -6.71 4.60 -4.18
CA ILE A 78 -7.67 4.43 -3.09
C ILE A 78 -8.99 5.12 -3.43
N THR A 79 -8.92 6.35 -3.94
CA THR A 79 -10.08 7.14 -4.35
C THR A 79 -10.85 6.42 -5.46
N TYR A 80 -10.14 5.94 -6.49
CA TYR A 80 -10.72 5.17 -7.58
C TYR A 80 -11.43 3.91 -7.10
N LYS A 81 -10.77 3.08 -6.27
CA LYS A 81 -11.35 1.82 -5.76
C LYS A 81 -12.54 2.07 -4.84
N THR A 82 -12.50 3.14 -4.06
CA THR A 82 -13.63 3.55 -3.21
C THR A 82 -14.84 3.96 -4.06
N ALA A 83 -14.63 4.73 -5.13
CA ALA A 83 -15.69 5.09 -6.07
C ALA A 83 -16.24 3.88 -6.84
N GLU A 84 -15.38 2.95 -7.25
CA GLU A 84 -15.78 1.68 -7.86
C GLU A 84 -16.68 0.86 -6.94
N TYR A 85 -16.28 0.67 -5.69
CA TYR A 85 -17.07 -0.04 -4.68
C TYR A 85 -18.43 0.63 -4.42
N ASN A 86 -18.45 1.96 -4.30
CA ASN A 86 -19.70 2.71 -4.11
C ASN A 86 -20.66 2.55 -5.29
N ARG A 87 -20.15 2.53 -6.54
CA ARG A 87 -20.97 2.29 -7.74
C ARG A 87 -21.55 0.87 -7.75
N GLN A 88 -20.73 -0.13 -7.42
CA GLN A 88 -21.16 -1.54 -7.36
C GLN A 88 -22.24 -1.73 -6.29
N THR A 89 -22.02 -1.23 -5.07
CA THR A 89 -22.99 -1.35 -3.97
C THR A 89 -24.29 -0.58 -4.23
N ALA A 90 -24.24 0.59 -4.87
CA ALA A 90 -25.45 1.31 -5.27
C ALA A 90 -26.30 0.53 -6.29
N SER A 91 -25.67 -0.22 -7.19
CA SER A 91 -26.34 -1.10 -8.15
C SER A 91 -27.00 -2.29 -7.44
N THR A 92 -26.27 -2.97 -6.55
CA THR A 92 -26.77 -4.13 -5.78
C THR A 92 -27.88 -3.75 -4.79
N ARG A 93 -27.92 -2.49 -4.34
CA ARG A 93 -29.02 -1.99 -3.50
C ARG A 93 -30.39 -2.03 -4.21
N ARG A 94 -30.44 -2.17 -5.53
CA ARG A 94 -31.69 -2.31 -6.28
C ARG A 94 -32.17 -3.76 -6.40
N MET A 95 -31.39 -4.74 -5.90
CA MET A 95 -31.74 -6.15 -5.93
C MET A 95 -32.60 -6.59 -4.74
N THR A 96 -33.35 -7.68 -4.91
CA THR A 96 -34.23 -8.25 -3.88
C THR A 96 -33.44 -8.80 -2.69
N HIS A 97 -34.09 -8.89 -1.52
CA HIS A 97 -33.45 -9.33 -0.28
C HIS A 97 -32.79 -10.72 -0.38
N SER A 98 -33.35 -11.63 -1.18
CA SER A 98 -32.79 -12.97 -1.42
C SER A 98 -31.52 -12.96 -2.29
N GLN A 99 -31.36 -11.97 -3.18
CA GLN A 99 -30.15 -11.83 -4.02
C GLN A 99 -29.00 -11.17 -3.25
N ARG A 100 -29.29 -10.32 -2.25
CA ARG A 100 -28.26 -9.66 -1.41
C ARG A 100 -27.56 -10.63 -0.46
N GLN A 101 -28.26 -11.59 0.13
CA GLN A 101 -27.68 -12.48 1.15
C GLN A 101 -26.55 -13.38 0.63
N THR A 102 -26.49 -13.64 -0.68
CA THR A 102 -25.50 -14.56 -1.26
C THR A 102 -24.13 -13.89 -1.52
N GLU A 103 -24.05 -12.55 -1.53
CA GLU A 103 -22.88 -11.82 -2.07
C GLU A 103 -22.29 -10.73 -1.17
N GLU A 104 -22.74 -10.54 0.08
CA GLU A 104 -22.18 -9.50 0.95
C GLU A 104 -20.73 -9.84 1.41
N LYS A 105 -19.77 -9.67 0.51
CA LYS A 105 -18.34 -9.61 0.86
C LYS A 105 -18.09 -8.29 1.57
N LYS A 106 -17.58 -8.39 2.81
CA LYS A 106 -17.11 -7.24 3.58
C LYS A 106 -16.13 -6.43 2.73
N PRO A 107 -16.27 -5.08 2.66
CA PRO A 107 -15.33 -4.24 1.91
C PRO A 107 -13.91 -4.40 2.43
N ARG A 108 -12.93 -4.05 1.60
CA ARG A 108 -11.53 -3.93 2.03
C ARG A 108 -11.37 -2.92 3.16
N LEU A 109 -10.35 -3.08 4.00
CA LEU A 109 -10.12 -2.24 5.18
C LEU A 109 -9.90 -0.78 4.76
N PHE A 110 -9.12 -0.52 3.72
CA PHE A 110 -8.90 0.85 3.26
C PHE A 110 -10.16 1.56 2.75
N ILE A 111 -11.18 0.80 2.31
CA ILE A 111 -12.47 1.35 1.91
C ILE A 111 -13.30 1.67 3.16
N GLN A 112 -13.24 0.82 4.20
CA GLN A 112 -13.92 1.05 5.48
C GLN A 112 -13.36 2.29 6.19
N GLU A 113 -12.03 2.44 6.21
CA GLU A 113 -11.31 3.54 6.87
C GLU A 113 -11.24 4.82 6.03
N ARG A 114 -11.81 4.82 4.81
CA ARG A 114 -11.81 5.95 3.86
C ARG A 114 -10.41 6.40 3.40
N GLY A 115 -9.49 5.44 3.25
CA GLY A 115 -8.13 5.69 2.78
C GLY A 115 -7.13 6.04 3.87
N LEU A 116 -6.03 6.68 3.47
CA LEU A 116 -4.99 7.17 4.36
C LEU A 116 -5.06 8.70 4.44
N THR A 117 -5.20 9.24 5.63
CA THR A 117 -5.17 10.69 5.87
C THR A 117 -3.74 11.23 5.88
N ALA A 118 -3.60 12.56 5.88
CA ALA A 118 -2.29 13.20 6.07
C ALA A 118 -1.62 12.80 7.39
N GLY A 119 -2.39 12.58 8.46
CA GLY A 119 -1.87 12.11 9.75
C GLY A 119 -1.41 10.65 9.69
N ASP A 120 -2.10 9.82 8.90
CA ASP A 120 -1.71 8.42 8.68
C ASP A 120 -0.40 8.34 7.90
N TRP A 121 -0.25 9.15 6.86
CA TRP A 121 0.99 9.29 6.10
C TRP A 121 2.15 9.82 6.95
N ALA A 122 1.89 10.77 7.85
CA ALA A 122 2.88 11.23 8.82
C ALA A 122 3.33 10.09 9.74
N THR A 123 2.38 9.30 10.25
CA THR A 123 2.66 8.12 11.07
C THR A 123 3.50 7.08 10.33
N ILE A 124 3.15 6.74 9.08
CA ILE A 124 3.92 5.84 8.22
C ILE A 124 5.35 6.35 8.00
N ASN A 125 5.52 7.66 7.79
CA ASN A 125 6.83 8.28 7.66
C ASN A 125 7.68 8.17 8.94
N GLU A 126 7.07 8.33 10.12
CA GLU A 126 7.78 8.12 11.39
C GLU A 126 8.22 6.66 11.55
N TYR A 127 7.38 5.68 11.19
CA TYR A 127 7.79 4.28 11.16
C TYR A 127 8.95 4.03 10.19
N LYS A 128 8.93 4.62 9.00
CA LYS A 128 10.05 4.55 8.04
C LYS A 128 11.35 5.08 8.66
N LYS A 129 11.30 6.26 9.31
CA LYS A 129 12.47 6.86 9.98
C LYS A 129 13.01 5.98 11.11
N LEU A 130 12.13 5.41 11.93
CA LEU A 130 12.53 4.50 13.01
C LEU A 130 13.23 3.25 12.49
N LEU A 131 12.83 2.73 11.32
CA LEU A 131 13.41 1.52 10.73
C LEU A 131 14.72 1.79 9.95
N ALA A 132 14.96 3.03 9.52
CA ALA A 132 16.14 3.40 8.73
C ALA A 132 17.49 2.98 9.34
N PRO A 133 17.83 3.30 10.62
CA PRO A 133 19.14 2.94 11.17
C PRO A 133 19.34 1.42 11.26
N PHE A 134 18.27 0.66 11.47
CA PHE A 134 18.36 -0.80 11.52
C PHE A 134 18.57 -1.40 10.12
N LYS A 135 17.94 -0.82 9.09
CA LYS A 135 18.18 -1.20 7.69
C LYS A 135 19.64 -0.96 7.32
N GLU A 136 20.18 0.22 7.63
CA GLU A 136 21.59 0.58 7.37
C GLU A 136 22.55 -0.37 8.08
N ALA A 137 22.34 -0.63 9.38
CA ALA A 137 23.16 -1.55 10.15
C ALA A 137 23.13 -2.98 9.56
N THR A 138 21.95 -3.46 9.13
CA THR A 138 21.85 -4.79 8.51
C THR A 138 22.58 -4.85 7.17
N SER A 139 22.37 -3.88 6.29
CA SER A 139 23.06 -3.83 4.99
C SER A 139 24.58 -3.76 5.14
N PHE A 140 25.07 -3.04 6.16
CA PHE A 140 26.48 -3.00 6.50
C PHE A 140 27.04 -4.35 6.96
N MET A 141 26.29 -5.09 7.79
CA MET A 141 26.68 -6.43 8.24
C MET A 141 26.66 -7.45 7.10
N GLU A 142 25.64 -7.40 6.23
CA GLU A 142 25.54 -8.27 5.05
C GLU A 142 26.69 -8.04 4.06
N GLY A 143 27.14 -6.79 3.90
CA GLY A 143 28.29 -6.43 3.06
C GLY A 143 29.63 -6.99 3.53
N ARG A 144 29.76 -7.33 4.82
CA ARG A 144 31.01 -7.85 5.42
C ARG A 144 31.16 -9.36 5.37
N GLY A 145 30.11 -10.11 5.06
CA GLY A 145 30.16 -11.58 4.96
C GLY A 145 30.99 -12.15 3.80
N LYS A 146 31.48 -11.32 2.87
CA LYS A 146 32.32 -11.76 1.73
C LYS A 146 33.83 -11.62 1.96
N ALA A 147 34.28 -10.98 3.04
CA ALA A 147 35.69 -10.86 3.37
C ALA A 147 36.06 -11.88 4.48
N GLY A 148 36.17 -13.15 4.08
CA GLY A 148 36.46 -14.25 5.01
C GLY A 148 36.94 -15.51 4.28
N ARG A 149 37.97 -15.37 3.44
CA ARG A 149 38.88 -16.45 3.08
C ARG A 149 40.29 -15.88 3.06
N GLY A 150 41.03 -16.17 4.12
CA GLY A 150 42.45 -15.91 4.30
C GLY A 150 42.95 -16.91 5.32
#